data_AF-A0A8T7JKZ7-F1
#
_entry.id   AF-A0A8T7JKZ7-F1
#
_cell.length_a   1.000
_cell.length_b   1.000
_cell.length_c   1.000
_cell.angle_alpha   90.00
_cell.angle_beta   90.00
_cell.angle_gamma   90.00
#
_symmetry.space_group_name_H-M   'P 1'
#
loop_
_entity.id
_entity.type
_entity.pdbx_description
1 polymer ?
#
loop_
_entity_poly.entity_id
_entity_poly.type
_entity_poly.pdbx_seq_one_letter_code
_entity_poly.pdbx_strand_id
1 'polypeptide(L)'
;MIEITSGHFGCGQWQFKIIDNIPVLSHFQAFNRFDAYCIGPDEVMDYEIQASTDEKTTVKIQFTHDRYCIAKLKTQDLERLEAMKQLWTPAPTAKQSHHSVLYSLFIFATVSLLLIYFAK
;
A
#
# COMPACT_ATOMS: atom_id res chain seq x y z
N MET A 1 -10.64 3.68 -5.04
CA MET A 1 -10.62 2.93 -3.75
C MET A 1 -11.27 1.59 -4.02
N ILE A 2 -10.80 0.53 -3.39
CA ILE A 2 -11.33 -0.82 -3.59
C ILE A 2 -11.62 -1.47 -2.25
N GLU A 3 -12.80 -2.05 -2.12
CA GLU A 3 -13.27 -2.72 -0.91
C GLU A 3 -13.14 -4.23 -1.11
N ILE A 4 -12.19 -4.86 -0.44
CA ILE A 4 -12.06 -6.32 -0.45
C ILE A 4 -13.09 -6.90 0.49
N THR A 5 -13.96 -7.78 -0.03
CA THR A 5 -15.03 -8.41 0.74
C THR A 5 -14.65 -9.81 1.22
N SER A 6 -13.82 -10.53 0.47
CA SER A 6 -13.37 -11.89 0.82
C SER A 6 -12.12 -12.31 0.04
N GLY A 7 -11.47 -13.38 0.48
CA GLY A 7 -10.31 -13.98 -0.18
C GLY A 7 -9.12 -14.12 0.75
N HIS A 8 -7.92 -14.09 0.15
CA HIS A 8 -6.66 -14.36 0.85
C HIS A 8 -6.02 -13.13 1.49
N PHE A 9 -6.46 -11.92 1.12
CA PHE A 9 -5.97 -10.66 1.66
C PHE A 9 -6.96 -10.07 2.66
N GLY A 10 -6.48 -9.16 3.51
CA GLY A 10 -7.29 -8.53 4.55
C GLY A 10 -8.55 -7.87 3.98
N CYS A 11 -9.70 -8.17 4.58
CA CYS A 11 -10.97 -7.54 4.19
C CYS A 11 -10.99 -6.05 4.57
N GLY A 12 -11.80 -5.28 3.85
CA GLY A 12 -12.04 -3.85 4.11
C GLY A 12 -11.50 -2.95 3.01
N GLN A 13 -11.19 -1.71 3.38
CA GLN A 13 -10.86 -0.66 2.42
C GLN A 13 -9.37 -0.69 2.05
N TRP A 14 -9.12 -0.80 0.75
CA TRP A 14 -7.81 -0.75 0.12
C TRP A 14 -7.74 0.46 -0.81
N GLN A 15 -6.56 1.05 -0.90
CA GLN A 15 -6.33 2.28 -1.64
C GLN A 15 -5.38 2.03 -2.80
N PHE A 16 -5.78 2.47 -3.99
CA PHE A 16 -4.83 2.67 -5.09
C PHE A 16 -3.94 3.85 -4.74
N LYS A 17 -2.63 3.63 -4.68
CA LYS A 17 -1.62 4.65 -4.46
C LYS A 17 -0.55 4.55 -5.55
N ILE A 18 0.22 5.62 -5.70
CA ILE A 18 1.45 5.61 -6.48
C ILE A 18 2.58 5.86 -5.49
N ILE A 19 3.52 4.93 -5.37
CA ILE A 19 4.71 5.04 -4.52
C ILE A 19 5.92 4.85 -5.42
N ASP A 20 6.82 5.84 -5.43
CA ASP A 20 8.01 5.83 -6.30
C ASP A 20 7.68 5.54 -7.78
N ASN A 21 6.61 6.17 -8.30
CA ASN A 21 6.05 5.98 -9.64
C ASN A 21 5.49 4.57 -9.95
N ILE A 22 5.35 3.71 -8.93
CA ILE A 22 4.77 2.37 -9.07
C ILE A 22 3.34 2.40 -8.52
N PRO A 23 2.32 2.02 -9.31
CA PRO A 23 0.96 1.90 -8.81
C PRO A 23 0.85 0.70 -7.88
N VAL A 24 0.31 0.87 -6.68
CA VAL A 24 0.18 -0.19 -5.67
C VAL A 24 -1.21 -0.22 -5.06
N LEU A 25 -1.61 -1.40 -4.59
CA LEU A 25 -2.78 -1.60 -3.74
C LEU A 25 -2.35 -1.61 -2.28
N SER A 26 -2.77 -0.60 -1.52
CA SER A 26 -2.31 -0.35 -0.16
C SER A 26 -3.41 -0.58 0.86
N HIS A 27 -3.09 -1.29 1.95
CA HIS A 27 -3.98 -1.52 3.09
C HIS A 27 -3.29 -1.16 4.40
N PHE A 28 -4.03 -0.51 5.28
CA PHE A 28 -3.52 -0.16 6.61
C PHE A 28 -3.36 -1.42 7.46
N GLN A 29 -2.21 -1.57 8.12
CA GLN A 29 -1.98 -2.66 9.06
C GLN A 29 -2.43 -2.22 10.46
N ALA A 30 -3.32 -2.99 11.08
CA ALA A 30 -3.85 -2.66 12.40
C ALA A 30 -2.77 -2.44 13.47
N PHE A 31 -1.64 -3.15 13.37
CA PHE A 31 -0.55 -3.11 14.34
C PHE A 31 0.66 -2.27 13.91
N ASN A 32 0.67 -1.74 12.69
CA ASN A 32 1.74 -0.87 12.21
C ASN A 32 1.15 0.37 11.55
N ARG A 33 1.15 1.47 12.30
CA ARG A 33 0.62 2.76 11.82
C ARG A 33 1.54 3.46 10.82
N PHE A 34 2.80 3.04 10.74
CA PHE A 34 3.82 3.68 9.91
C PHE A 34 3.99 2.98 8.57
N ASP A 35 3.72 1.68 8.51
CA ASP A 35 3.78 0.90 7.27
C ASP A 35 2.42 0.37 6.86
N ALA A 36 2.04 0.66 5.62
CA ALA A 36 0.92 0.01 4.98
C ALA A 36 1.40 -1.24 4.26
N TYR A 37 0.59 -2.31 4.30
CA TYR A 37 0.80 -3.45 3.42
C TYR A 37 0.53 -3.00 1.98
N CYS A 38 1.43 -3.30 1.06
CA CYS A 38 1.30 -2.91 -0.33
C CYS A 38 1.43 -4.14 -1.22
N ILE A 39 0.49 -4.30 -2.16
CA ILE A 39 0.54 -5.28 -3.23
C ILE A 39 0.99 -4.56 -4.49
N GLY A 40 2.05 -5.08 -5.10
CA GLY A 40 2.61 -4.54 -6.34
C GLY A 40 1.88 -5.05 -7.58
N PRO A 41 2.11 -4.40 -8.74
CA PRO A 41 1.69 -4.88 -10.05
C PRO A 41 2.17 -6.31 -10.36
N ASP A 42 3.40 -6.64 -9.94
CA ASP A 42 4.00 -7.98 -10.05
C ASP A 42 3.18 -9.10 -9.39
N GLU A 43 2.37 -8.76 -8.40
CA GLU A 43 1.50 -9.72 -7.73
C GLU A 43 0.13 -9.85 -8.40
N VAL A 44 -0.30 -8.91 -9.24
CA VAL A 44 -1.63 -8.92 -9.90
C VAL A 44 -1.54 -9.64 -11.23
N MET A 45 -2.14 -10.83 -11.31
CA MET A 45 -2.07 -11.67 -12.52
C MET A 45 -3.21 -11.37 -13.50
N ASP A 46 -4.44 -11.28 -12.98
CA ASP A 46 -5.63 -11.02 -13.80
C ASP A 46 -6.80 -10.54 -12.93
N TYR A 47 -7.88 -10.10 -13.56
CA TYR A 47 -9.15 -9.90 -12.88
C TYR A 47 -10.35 -10.30 -13.74
N GLU A 48 -11.40 -10.78 -13.08
CA GLU A 48 -12.65 -11.16 -13.71
C GLU A 48 -13.80 -10.31 -13.16
N ILE A 49 -14.61 -9.73 -14.04
CA ILE A 49 -15.80 -8.97 -13.64
C ILE A 49 -16.92 -9.96 -13.33
N GLN A 50 -17.35 -10.01 -12.06
CA GLN A 50 -18.43 -10.89 -11.62
C GLN A 50 -19.80 -10.23 -11.71
N ALA A 51 -19.88 -8.93 -11.43
CA ALA A 51 -21.10 -8.14 -11.53
C ALA A 51 -20.73 -6.68 -11.75
N SER A 52 -21.52 -5.96 -12.55
CA SER A 52 -21.32 -4.52 -12.74
C SER A 52 -22.64 -3.78 -12.71
N THR A 53 -22.66 -2.66 -11.99
CA THR A 53 -23.67 -1.60 -12.08
C THR A 53 -23.01 -0.33 -12.59
N ASP A 54 -23.80 0.73 -12.85
CA ASP A 54 -23.27 1.99 -13.37
C ASP A 54 -22.20 2.62 -12.45
N GLU A 55 -22.35 2.46 -11.13
CA GLU A 55 -21.45 3.07 -10.15
C GLU A 55 -20.37 2.13 -9.60
N LYS A 56 -20.65 0.83 -9.54
CA LYS A 56 -19.80 -0.15 -8.85
C LYS A 56 -19.66 -1.43 -9.65
N THR A 57 -18.43 -1.95 -9.66
CA THR A 57 -18.10 -3.24 -10.24
C THR A 57 -17.57 -4.16 -9.15
N THR A 58 -18.05 -5.40 -9.14
CA THR A 58 -17.51 -6.49 -8.34
C THR A 58 -16.58 -7.30 -9.21
N VAL A 59 -15.33 -7.42 -8.78
CA VAL A 59 -14.29 -8.14 -9.49
C VAL A 59 -13.69 -9.23 -8.61
N LYS A 60 -13.27 -10.33 -9.23
CA LYS A 60 -12.37 -11.30 -8.64
C LYS A 60 -10.97 -11.02 -9.15
N ILE A 61 -10.08 -10.58 -8.27
CA ILE A 61 -8.68 -10.31 -8.62
C ILE A 61 -7.88 -11.58 -8.33
N GLN A 62 -7.14 -12.05 -9.33
CA GLN A 62 -6.21 -13.17 -9.22
C GLN A 62 -4.81 -12.60 -9.00
N PHE A 63 -4.11 -13.19 -8.03
CA PHE A 63 -2.75 -12.81 -7.68
C PHE A 63 -1.80 -14.00 -7.87
N THR A 64 -0.51 -13.72 -7.80
CA THR A 64 0.53 -14.76 -7.78
C THR A 64 0.32 -15.74 -6.62
N HIS A 65 0.82 -16.96 -6.79
CA HIS A 65 0.73 -18.05 -5.81
C HIS A 65 -0.70 -18.52 -5.52
N ASP A 66 -1.54 -18.59 -6.56
CA ASP A 66 -2.95 -19.05 -6.50
C ASP A 66 -3.83 -18.28 -5.49
N ARG A 67 -3.39 -17.09 -5.08
CA ARG A 67 -4.15 -16.21 -4.21
C ARG A 67 -5.18 -15.44 -5.02
N TYR A 68 -6.32 -15.15 -4.39
CA TYR A 68 -7.36 -14.33 -5.00
C TYR A 68 -8.09 -13.51 -3.94
N CYS A 69 -8.74 -12.43 -4.38
CA CYS A 69 -9.74 -11.72 -3.59
C CYS A 69 -10.97 -11.36 -4.42
N ILE A 70 -12.10 -11.19 -3.75
CA ILE A 70 -13.31 -10.60 -4.32
C ILE A 70 -13.41 -9.19 -3.77
N ALA A 71 -13.58 -8.23 -4.66
CA ALA A 71 -13.53 -6.83 -4.32
C ALA A 71 -14.55 -6.00 -5.08
N LYS A 72 -15.03 -4.94 -4.43
CA LYS A 72 -15.93 -3.94 -5.01
C LYS A 72 -15.17 -2.66 -5.23
N LEU A 73 -15.21 -2.12 -6.44
CA LEU A 73 -14.61 -0.84 -6.78
C LEU A 73 -15.57 0.00 -7.61
N LYS A 74 -15.28 1.29 -7.74
CA LYS A 74 -16.00 2.13 -8.70
C LYS A 74 -15.63 1.70 -10.12
N THR A 75 -16.57 1.77 -11.05
CA THR A 75 -16.35 1.39 -12.45
C THR A 75 -15.16 2.13 -13.08
N GLN A 76 -15.01 3.42 -12.79
CA GLN A 76 -13.86 4.25 -13.21
C GLN A 76 -12.49 3.79 -12.66
N ASP A 77 -12.48 3.08 -11.53
CA ASP A 77 -11.23 2.62 -10.91
C ASP A 77 -10.75 1.29 -11.55
N LEU A 78 -11.54 0.66 -12.43
CA LEU A 78 -11.13 -0.54 -13.18
C LEU A 78 -9.89 -0.28 -14.05
N GLU A 79 -9.79 0.91 -14.65
CA GLU A 79 -8.63 1.30 -15.46
C GLU A 79 -7.33 1.25 -14.66
N ARG A 80 -7.39 1.53 -13.35
CA ARG A 80 -6.22 1.46 -12.47
C ARG A 80 -5.81 0.02 -12.20
N LEU A 81 -6.79 -0.88 -12.07
CA LEU A 81 -6.53 -2.31 -11.90
C LEU A 81 -5.96 -2.92 -13.19
N GLU A 82 -6.51 -2.52 -14.35
CA GLU A 82 -5.99 -2.90 -15.66
C GLU A 82 -4.56 -2.40 -15.87
N ALA A 83 -4.24 -1.17 -15.47
CA ALA A 83 -2.89 -0.63 -15.52
C ALA A 83 -1.91 -1.43 -14.64
N MET A 84 -2.35 -1.90 -13.47
CA MET A 84 -1.52 -2.76 -12.62
C MET A 84 -1.26 -4.12 -13.27
N LYS A 85 -2.25 -4.72 -13.94
CA LYS A 85 -2.09 -6.01 -14.64
C LYS A 85 -1.02 -5.96 -15.75
N GLN A 86 -0.80 -4.79 -16.36
CA GLN A 86 0.12 -4.61 -17.47
C GLN A 86 1.58 -4.35 -17.03
N LEU A 87 1.82 -4.15 -15.73
CA LEU A 87 3.13 -3.83 -15.18
C LEU A 87 3.65 -5.00 -14.35
N TRP A 88 4.96 -5.21 -14.36
CA TRP A 88 5.63 -6.28 -13.59
C TRP A 88 6.58 -5.73 -12.52
N THR A 89 6.37 -4.47 -12.13
CA THR A 89 7.23 -3.80 -11.15
C THR A 89 6.81 -4.22 -9.74
N PRO A 90 7.73 -4.65 -8.87
CA PRO A 90 7.40 -4.97 -7.49
C PRO A 90 7.02 -3.72 -6.70
N ALA A 91 6.15 -3.88 -5.69
CA ALA A 91 5.88 -2.79 -4.76
C ALA A 91 7.19 -2.35 -4.07
N PRO A 92 7.43 -1.04 -3.91
CA PRO A 92 8.57 -0.57 -3.14
C PRO A 92 8.45 -1.08 -1.71
N THR A 93 9.48 -1.79 -1.24
CA THR A 93 9.60 -2.19 0.17
C THR A 93 9.53 -0.96 1.05
N ALA A 94 8.75 -1.04 2.13
CA ALA A 94 8.62 0.03 3.11
C ALA A 94 10.00 0.60 3.45
N LYS A 95 10.17 1.91 3.24
CA LYS A 95 11.42 2.61 3.56
C LYS A 95 11.74 2.34 5.02
N GLN A 96 12.82 1.60 5.29
CA GLN A 96 13.28 1.36 6.65
C GLN A 96 13.50 2.70 7.37
N SER A 97 12.57 3.05 8.27
CA SER A 97 12.59 4.28 9.07
C SER A 97 13.69 4.29 10.15
N HIS A 98 14.73 3.47 10.03
CA HIS A 98 15.80 3.41 11.03
C HIS A 98 16.62 4.71 11.08
N HIS A 99 16.77 5.40 9.94
CA HIS A 99 17.63 6.58 9.87
C HIS A 99 17.02 7.81 10.55
N SER A 100 15.71 8.04 10.45
CA SER A 100 15.06 9.25 10.99
C SER A 100 15.08 9.31 12.52
N VAL A 101 14.92 8.16 13.18
CA VAL A 101 15.01 8.02 14.65
C VAL A 101 16.46 8.22 15.14
N LEU A 102 17.44 7.71 14.39
CA LEU A 102 18.86 7.93 14.71
C LEU A 102 19.24 9.41 14.56
N TYR A 103 18.75 10.10 13.52
CA TYR A 103 19.02 11.52 13.32
C TYR A 103 18.40 12.39 14.42
N SER A 104 17.17 12.10 14.86
CA SER A 104 16.53 12.87 15.93
C SER A 104 17.27 12.70 17.27
N LEU A 105 17.80 11.51 17.55
CA LEU A 105 18.58 11.23 18.76
C LEU A 105 19.93 11.96 18.75
N PHE A 106 20.60 12.01 17.59
CA PHE A 106 21.84 12.78 17.43
C PHE A 106 21.63 14.29 17.61
N ILE A 107 20.57 14.85 17.02
CA ILE A 107 20.23 16.27 17.17
C ILE A 107 19.91 16.61 18.63
N PHE A 108 19.17 15.75 19.33
CA PHE A 108 18.88 15.96 20.74
C PHE A 108 20.17 15.98 21.58
N ALA A 109 21.08 15.01 21.38
CA ALA A 109 22.33 14.93 22.11
C ALA A 109 23.23 16.16 21.89
N THR A 110 23.35 16.65 20.65
CA THR A 110 24.16 17.84 20.34
C THR A 110 23.57 19.12 20.95
N VAL A 111 22.25 19.29 20.90
CA VAL A 111 21.57 20.44 21.52
C VAL A 111 21.70 20.41 23.05
N SER A 112 21.54 19.25 23.67
CA SER A 112 21.72 19.11 25.13
C SER A 112 23.15 19.42 25.57
N LEU A 113 24.16 18.94 24.82
CA LEU A 113 25.56 19.23 25.11
C LEU A 113 25.89 20.73 24.95
N LEU A 114 25.36 21.38 23.89
CA LEU A 114 25.51 22.82 23.70
C LEU A 114 24.86 23.62 24.84
N LEU A 115 23.64 23.26 25.26
CA LEU A 115 22.98 23.91 26.39
C LEU A 115 23.77 23.77 27.70
N ILE A 116 24.33 22.59 27.98
CA ILE A 116 25.18 22.37 29.17
C ILE A 116 26.47 23.20 29.07
N TYR A 117 27.06 23.32 27.88
CA TYR A 117 28.27 24.12 27.66
C TYR A 117 28.02 25.62 27.88
N PHE A 118 26.90 26.16 27.39
CA PHE A 118 26.55 27.58 27.56
C PHE A 118 25.98 27.91 28.96
N ALA A 119 25.55 26.92 29.73
CA ALA A 119 25.08 27.09 31.11
C ALA A 119 26.21 27.07 32.16
N LYS A 120 27.45 26.82 31.73
CA LYS A 120 28.68 26.93 32.53
C LYS A 120 29.34 28.28 32.31
#